data_AF-A0AAD5P4N1-F1
#
_entry.id   AF-A0AAD5P4N1-F1
#
_cell.length_a   1.000
_cell.length_b   1.000
_cell.length_c   1.000
_cell.angle_alpha   90.00
_cell.angle_beta   90.00
_cell.angle_gamma   90.00
#
_symmetry.space_group_name_H-M   'P 1'
#
loop_
_entity.id
_entity.type
_entity.pdbx_description
1 polymer ?
#
loop_
_entity_poly.entity_id
_entity_poly.type
_entity_poly.pdbx_seq_one_letter_code
_entity_poly.pdbx_strand_id
1 'polypeptide(L)'
;MKEGEKWMTKTANSCMIVAALIATIIFAAAFTVPGGIKDDTGYPHFLRKASFICFAIFDIISLISSSCSILIFLSILTARYAEEYFLRPLPRKLILGLLTLCISIVATMAVFCTTLYIVFDEGTKVPALLAIALASILIGQKVALSSSGPIDPAAGLGSYVETLLRKSSSEFIVVIFQMNDQYYSLNSVHAFNMGKMRIKLCRGWITKSREIYHPSMHLCRVRGDGNAAAKSLFWQARKRLSFVLTFKSERGRNVAIMIARKHALDCNVVLAGSEDRV
;
A
#
# COMPACT_ATOMS: atom_id res chain seq x y z
N MET A 1 3.92 9.20 -16.05
CA MET A 1 2.62 9.69 -15.54
C MET A 1 1.46 9.26 -16.43
N LYS A 2 1.50 9.54 -17.75
CA LYS A 2 0.49 9.10 -18.73
C LYS A 2 0.21 7.59 -18.74
N GLU A 3 1.22 6.76 -18.50
CA GLU A 3 1.04 5.30 -18.45
C GLU A 3 0.26 4.83 -17.22
N GLY A 4 0.55 5.38 -16.03
CA GLY A 4 -0.16 5.05 -14.80
C GLY A 4 -1.63 5.47 -14.86
N GLU A 5 -1.91 6.64 -15.45
CA GLU A 5 -3.26 7.11 -15.74
C GLU A 5 -4.03 6.14 -16.67
N LYS A 6 -3.42 5.76 -17.81
CA LYS A 6 -4.02 4.83 -18.76
C LYS A 6 -4.29 3.47 -18.10
N TRP A 7 -3.37 2.99 -17.26
CA TRP A 7 -3.54 1.75 -16.50
C TRP A 7 -4.71 1.84 -15.52
N MET A 8 -4.76 2.90 -14.71
CA MET A 8 -5.84 3.10 -13.72
C MET A 8 -7.22 3.17 -14.39
N THR A 9 -7.33 3.89 -15.50
CA THR A 9 -8.57 4.04 -16.26
C THR A 9 -9.02 2.72 -16.88
N LYS A 10 -8.09 1.94 -17.43
CA LYS A 10 -8.38 0.60 -17.96
C LYS A 10 -8.88 -0.33 -16.84
N THR A 11 -8.19 -0.34 -15.70
CA THR A 11 -8.60 -1.14 -14.53
C THR A 11 -9.96 -0.72 -13.99
N ALA A 12 -10.20 0.59 -13.82
CA ALA A 12 -11.48 1.11 -13.35
C ALA A 12 -12.64 0.71 -14.28
N ASN A 13 -12.45 0.80 -15.61
CA ASN A 13 -13.44 0.34 -16.58
C ASN A 13 -13.75 -1.16 -16.43
N SER A 14 -12.73 -2.01 -16.40
CA SER A 14 -12.93 -3.46 -16.25
C SER A 14 -13.62 -3.82 -14.93
N CYS A 15 -13.22 -3.22 -13.81
CA CYS A 15 -13.82 -3.48 -12.50
C CYS A 15 -15.25 -2.95 -12.41
N MET A 16 -15.55 -1.80 -13.03
CA MET A 16 -16.91 -1.25 -13.11
C MET A 16 -17.86 -2.18 -13.86
N ILE A 17 -17.40 -2.82 -14.95
CA ILE A 17 -18.19 -3.82 -15.68
C ILE A 17 -18.49 -5.03 -14.78
N VAL A 18 -17.50 -5.54 -14.05
CA VAL A 18 -17.70 -6.65 -13.10
C VAL A 18 -18.69 -6.27 -12.00
N ALA A 19 -18.55 -5.07 -11.42
CA ALA A 19 -19.49 -4.56 -10.42
C ALA A 19 -20.92 -4.49 -10.99
N ALA A 20 -21.09 -3.90 -12.19
CA ALA A 20 -22.39 -3.82 -12.86
C ALA A 20 -23.02 -5.20 -13.06
N LEU A 21 -22.24 -6.20 -13.51
CA LEU A 21 -22.71 -7.57 -13.66
C LEU A 21 -23.21 -8.16 -12.33
N ILE A 22 -22.45 -7.98 -11.24
CA ILE A 22 -22.87 -8.45 -9.91
C ILE A 22 -24.16 -7.76 -9.48
N ALA A 23 -24.25 -6.44 -9.65
CA ALA A 23 -25.44 -5.68 -9.27
C ALA A 23 -26.68 -6.17 -10.04
N THR A 24 -26.55 -6.47 -11.33
CA THR A 24 -27.65 -7.02 -12.15
C THR A 24 -28.09 -8.40 -11.68
N ILE A 25 -27.15 -9.31 -11.42
CA ILE A 25 -27.47 -10.69 -10.99
C ILE A 25 -28.19 -10.68 -9.63
N ILE A 26 -27.68 -9.89 -8.68
CA ILE A 26 -28.25 -9.77 -7.33
C ILE A 26 -29.60 -9.07 -7.37
N PHE A 27 -29.74 -8.00 -8.16
CA PHE A 27 -31.03 -7.34 -8.34
C PHE A 27 -32.09 -8.29 -8.89
N ALA A 28 -31.73 -9.15 -9.87
CA ALA A 28 -32.65 -10.18 -10.36
C ALA A 28 -33.00 -11.20 -9.26
N ALA A 29 -32.01 -11.65 -8.49
CA ALA A 29 -32.20 -12.59 -7.39
C ALA A 29 -33.17 -12.08 -6.31
N ALA A 30 -33.17 -10.76 -6.04
CA ALA A 30 -34.10 -10.14 -5.10
C ALA A 30 -35.58 -10.30 -5.51
N PHE A 31 -35.88 -10.34 -6.81
CA PHE A 31 -37.24 -10.55 -7.32
C PHE A 31 -37.56 -12.02 -7.57
N THR A 32 -36.55 -12.85 -7.87
CA THR A 32 -36.72 -14.29 -8.06
C THR A 32 -36.39 -15.04 -6.77
N VAL A 33 -37.28 -14.91 -5.78
CA VAL A 33 -37.06 -15.45 -4.43
C VAL A 33 -36.81 -16.97 -4.46
N PRO A 34 -35.69 -17.45 -3.90
CA PRO A 34 -35.39 -18.88 -3.86
C PRO A 34 -36.40 -19.62 -2.98
N GLY A 35 -36.91 -20.75 -3.48
CA GLY A 35 -37.93 -21.55 -2.81
C GLY A 35 -39.39 -21.16 -3.09
N GLY A 36 -39.61 -20.16 -3.93
CA GLY A 36 -40.95 -19.79 -4.42
C GLY A 36 -41.81 -19.04 -3.40
N ILE A 37 -42.95 -18.56 -3.88
CA ILE A 37 -43.96 -17.82 -3.12
C ILE A 37 -45.10 -18.78 -2.79
N LYS A 38 -45.68 -18.69 -1.58
CA LYS A 38 -46.90 -19.44 -1.25
C LYS A 38 -48.09 -18.84 -1.98
N ASP A 39 -48.76 -19.65 -2.79
CA ASP A 39 -49.93 -19.25 -3.59
C ASP A 39 -51.08 -18.68 -2.72
N ASP A 40 -51.20 -19.16 -1.48
CA ASP A 40 -52.31 -18.81 -0.58
C ASP A 40 -52.14 -17.46 0.12
N THR A 41 -50.90 -16.95 0.25
CA THR A 41 -50.58 -15.78 1.10
C THR A 41 -49.68 -14.75 0.44
N GLY A 42 -49.06 -15.07 -0.70
CA GLY A 42 -48.13 -14.17 -1.39
C GLY A 42 -46.77 -13.97 -0.70
N TYR A 43 -46.51 -14.67 0.41
CA TYR A 43 -45.22 -14.62 1.12
C TYR A 43 -44.27 -15.73 0.67
N PRO A 44 -42.94 -15.46 0.59
CA PRO A 44 -41.92 -16.47 0.39
C PRO A 44 -42.08 -17.70 1.29
N HIS A 45 -41.96 -18.89 0.71
CA HIS A 45 -42.18 -20.16 1.41
C HIS A 45 -41.29 -20.31 2.66
N PHE A 46 -40.08 -19.75 2.61
CA PHE A 46 -39.06 -19.85 3.65
C PHE A 46 -38.87 -18.57 4.48
N LEU A 47 -39.82 -17.62 4.47
CA LEU A 47 -39.66 -16.28 5.06
C LEU A 47 -39.19 -16.27 6.52
N ARG A 48 -39.51 -17.31 7.29
CA ARG A 48 -39.18 -17.44 8.72
C ARG A 48 -37.94 -18.30 9.01
N LYS A 49 -37.32 -18.90 7.99
CA LYS A 49 -36.08 -19.69 8.16
C LYS A 49 -34.86 -18.76 8.19
N ALA A 50 -33.90 -19.06 9.07
CA ALA A 50 -32.66 -18.31 9.20
C ALA A 50 -31.92 -18.16 7.85
N SER A 51 -31.94 -19.19 7.00
CA SER A 51 -31.30 -19.18 5.68
C SER A 51 -31.87 -18.11 4.74
N PHE A 52 -33.17 -17.85 4.80
CA PHE A 52 -33.82 -16.81 3.98
C PHE A 52 -33.47 -15.40 4.48
N ILE A 53 -33.41 -15.20 5.80
CA ILE A 53 -32.98 -13.94 6.41
C ILE A 53 -31.52 -13.65 6.04
N CYS A 54 -30.65 -14.66 6.12
CA CYS A 54 -29.26 -14.54 5.69
C CYS A 54 -29.15 -14.20 4.19
N PHE A 55 -29.92 -14.88 3.32
CA PHE A 55 -30.01 -14.58 1.90
C PHE A 55 -30.33 -13.09 1.67
N ALA A 56 -31.42 -12.58 2.26
CA ALA A 56 -31.85 -11.20 2.07
C ALA A 56 -30.79 -10.18 2.55
N ILE A 57 -30.15 -10.43 3.69
CA ILE A 57 -29.10 -9.53 4.22
C ILE A 57 -27.89 -9.49 3.27
N PHE A 58 -27.39 -10.65 2.84
CA PHE A 58 -26.23 -10.70 1.95
C PHE A 58 -26.53 -10.13 0.56
N ASP A 59 -27.75 -10.31 0.07
CA ASP A 59 -28.22 -9.75 -1.19
C ASP A 59 -28.17 -8.21 -1.17
N ILE A 60 -28.74 -7.60 -0.11
CA ILE A 60 -28.69 -6.15 0.10
C ILE A 60 -27.26 -5.64 0.24
N ILE A 61 -26.41 -6.32 1.03
CA ILE A 61 -25.00 -5.93 1.21
C ILE A 61 -24.26 -5.97 -0.14
N SER A 62 -24.48 -7.03 -0.92
CA SER A 62 -23.85 -7.16 -2.24
C SER A 62 -24.28 -6.04 -3.18
N LEU A 63 -25.57 -5.73 -3.23
CA LEU A 63 -26.13 -4.72 -4.13
C LEU A 63 -25.63 -3.31 -3.79
N ILE A 64 -25.65 -2.94 -2.50
CA ILE A 64 -25.17 -1.63 -2.04
C ILE A 64 -23.67 -1.50 -2.28
N SER A 65 -22.89 -2.53 -1.93
CA SER A 65 -21.44 -2.50 -2.08
C SER A 65 -21.02 -2.45 -3.56
N SER A 66 -21.72 -3.20 -4.43
CA SER A 66 -21.49 -3.14 -5.87
C SER A 66 -21.83 -1.76 -6.45
N SER A 67 -23.00 -1.21 -6.10
CA SER A 67 -23.41 0.13 -6.55
C SER A 67 -22.42 1.21 -6.10
N CYS A 68 -21.93 1.13 -4.87
CA CYS A 68 -20.89 2.02 -4.35
C CYS A 68 -19.58 1.90 -5.16
N SER A 69 -19.16 0.68 -5.49
CA SER A 69 -17.99 0.41 -6.33
C SER A 69 -18.13 1.02 -7.72
N ILE A 70 -19.29 0.88 -8.36
CA ILE A 70 -19.61 1.51 -9.66
C ILE A 70 -19.44 3.02 -9.58
N LEU A 71 -20.01 3.68 -8.57
CA LEU A 71 -19.91 5.13 -8.40
C LEU A 71 -18.46 5.60 -8.19
N ILE A 72 -17.66 4.82 -7.44
CA ILE A 72 -16.24 5.12 -7.21
C ILE A 72 -15.44 4.99 -8.52
N PHE A 73 -15.62 3.90 -9.28
CA PHE A 73 -14.94 3.73 -10.56
C PHE A 73 -15.40 4.75 -11.60
N LEU A 74 -16.70 5.06 -11.64
CA LEU A 74 -17.24 6.12 -12.48
C LEU A 74 -16.63 7.48 -12.11
N SER A 75 -16.43 7.77 -10.82
CA SER A 75 -15.73 8.98 -10.36
C SER A 75 -14.27 9.04 -10.84
N ILE A 76 -13.60 7.90 -11.03
CA ILE A 76 -12.25 7.84 -11.61
C ILE A 76 -12.29 8.16 -13.10
N LEU A 77 -13.26 7.60 -13.82
CA LEU A 77 -13.41 7.79 -15.27
C LEU A 77 -13.87 9.20 -15.66
N THR A 78 -14.66 9.85 -14.81
CA THR A 78 -15.22 11.20 -15.04
C THR A 78 -14.33 12.33 -14.53
N ALA A 79 -13.29 12.03 -13.73
CA ALA A 79 -12.37 13.03 -13.24
C ALA A 79 -11.59 13.66 -14.41
N ARG A 80 -11.80 14.96 -14.67
CA ARG A 80 -10.98 15.72 -15.61
C ARG A 80 -9.58 15.89 -15.05
N TYR A 81 -8.59 15.38 -15.77
CA TYR A 81 -7.18 15.33 -15.40
C TYR A 81 -6.57 16.73 -15.29
N ALA A 82 -6.55 17.31 -14.09
CA ALA A 82 -5.70 18.44 -13.75
C ALA A 82 -4.43 17.93 -13.05
N GLU A 83 -3.26 18.20 -13.62
CA GLU A 83 -1.95 17.62 -13.25
C GLU A 83 -1.56 17.84 -11.77
N GLU A 84 -2.17 18.79 -11.05
CA GLU A 84 -1.71 19.20 -9.71
C GLU A 84 -2.25 18.36 -8.53
N TYR A 85 -3.29 17.53 -8.72
CA TYR A 85 -3.89 16.75 -7.63
C TYR A 85 -3.86 15.23 -7.82
N PHE A 86 -3.06 14.73 -8.78
CA PHE A 86 -3.15 13.34 -9.24
C PHE A 86 -2.57 12.29 -8.26
N LEU A 87 -1.58 12.65 -7.44
CA LEU A 87 -0.70 11.68 -6.78
C LEU A 87 -1.22 11.08 -5.46
N ARG A 88 -2.27 11.62 -4.84
CA ARG A 88 -2.81 11.10 -3.56
C ARG A 88 -4.28 10.66 -3.56
N PRO A 89 -5.24 11.41 -4.13
CA PRO A 89 -6.65 11.04 -4.04
C PRO A 89 -7.05 9.93 -5.01
N LEU A 90 -6.42 9.84 -6.18
CA LEU A 90 -6.77 8.86 -7.21
C LEU A 90 -6.44 7.41 -6.85
N PRO A 91 -5.18 7.05 -6.50
CA PRO A 91 -4.88 5.68 -6.09
C PRO A 91 -5.69 5.25 -4.87
N ARG A 92 -6.02 6.19 -3.97
CA ARG A 92 -6.91 5.94 -2.82
C ARG A 92 -8.33 5.60 -3.24
N LYS A 93 -8.91 6.32 -4.23
CA LYS A 93 -10.22 6.00 -4.79
C LYS A 93 -10.22 4.63 -5.48
N LEU A 94 -9.16 4.29 -6.22
CA LEU A 94 -9.03 2.98 -6.86
C LEU A 94 -9.01 1.85 -5.82
N ILE A 95 -8.19 1.99 -4.77
CA ILE A 95 -8.13 1.02 -3.67
C ILE A 95 -9.50 0.90 -2.98
N LEU A 96 -10.17 2.02 -2.70
CA LEU A 96 -11.49 2.01 -2.09
C LEU A 96 -12.52 1.29 -2.97
N GLY A 97 -12.52 1.53 -4.28
CA GLY A 97 -13.41 0.86 -5.24
C GLY A 97 -13.15 -0.64 -5.34
N LEU A 98 -11.88 -1.06 -5.28
CA LEU A 98 -11.51 -2.48 -5.25
C LEU A 98 -11.93 -3.16 -3.94
N LEU A 99 -11.82 -2.48 -2.80
CA LEU A 99 -12.27 -3.01 -1.50
C LEU A 99 -13.79 -3.23 -1.48
N THR A 100 -14.57 -2.25 -1.94
CA THR A 100 -16.04 -2.39 -2.03
C THR A 100 -16.45 -3.45 -3.05
N LEU A 101 -15.70 -3.62 -4.14
CA LEU A 101 -15.90 -4.72 -5.09
C LEU A 101 -15.64 -6.09 -4.43
N CYS A 102 -14.56 -6.23 -3.66
CA CYS A 102 -14.26 -7.49 -2.95
C CYS A 102 -15.37 -7.87 -1.97
N ILE A 103 -15.89 -6.90 -1.21
CA ILE A 103 -17.02 -7.12 -0.29
C ILE A 103 -18.25 -7.61 -1.08
N SER A 104 -18.54 -7.01 -2.23
CA SER A 104 -19.66 -7.43 -3.07
C SER A 104 -19.49 -8.84 -3.62
N ILE A 105 -18.28 -9.23 -4.04
CA ILE A 105 -18.00 -10.60 -4.50
C ILE A 105 -18.22 -11.61 -3.37
N VAL A 106 -17.68 -11.35 -2.17
CA VAL A 106 -17.85 -12.23 -1.01
C VAL A 106 -19.33 -12.35 -0.61
N ALA A 107 -20.05 -11.24 -0.58
CA ALA A 107 -21.48 -11.23 -0.29
C ALA A 107 -22.28 -12.02 -1.36
N THR A 108 -21.96 -11.85 -2.64
CA THR A 108 -22.58 -12.61 -3.74
C THR A 108 -22.33 -14.11 -3.62
N MET A 109 -21.13 -14.52 -3.22
CA MET A 109 -20.86 -15.93 -2.93
C MET A 109 -21.73 -16.41 -1.76
N ALA A 110 -21.88 -15.64 -0.68
CA ALA A 110 -22.76 -15.99 0.42
C ALA A 110 -24.23 -16.13 -0.03
N VAL A 111 -24.73 -15.24 -0.89
CA VAL A 111 -26.07 -15.31 -1.51
C VAL A 111 -26.25 -16.59 -2.30
N PHE A 112 -25.28 -16.96 -3.14
CA PHE A 112 -25.33 -18.20 -3.90
C PHE A 112 -25.43 -19.43 -2.97
N CYS A 113 -24.68 -19.41 -1.88
CA CYS A 113 -24.63 -20.51 -0.93
C CYS A 113 -25.91 -20.67 -0.11
N THR A 114 -26.49 -19.56 0.36
CA THR A 114 -27.79 -19.57 1.03
C THR A 114 -28.90 -19.95 0.07
N THR A 115 -28.83 -19.54 -1.20
CA THR A 115 -29.76 -19.95 -2.27
C THR A 115 -29.73 -21.46 -2.49
N LEU A 116 -28.53 -22.06 -2.63
CA LEU A 116 -28.40 -23.52 -2.74
C LEU A 116 -28.97 -24.22 -1.50
N TYR A 117 -28.71 -23.71 -0.30
CA TYR A 117 -29.25 -24.28 0.93
C TYR A 117 -30.79 -24.24 0.95
N ILE A 118 -31.40 -23.15 0.49
CA ILE A 118 -32.86 -23.00 0.42
C ILE A 118 -33.48 -23.95 -0.63
N VAL A 119 -32.81 -24.14 -1.78
CA VAL A 119 -33.29 -25.00 -2.87
C VAL A 119 -33.15 -26.49 -2.54
N PHE A 120 -32.05 -26.90 -1.90
CA PHE A 120 -31.75 -28.30 -1.59
C PHE A 120 -32.16 -28.69 -0.15
N ASP A 121 -33.34 -28.26 0.31
CA ASP A 121 -33.86 -28.43 1.68
C ASP A 121 -34.11 -29.91 2.08
N GLU A 122 -33.09 -30.79 2.00
CA GLU A 122 -33.03 -32.12 2.64
C GLU A 122 -31.58 -32.51 3.02
N GLY A 123 -31.27 -32.42 4.32
CA GLY A 123 -30.34 -33.31 5.04
C GLY A 123 -28.81 -33.16 4.87
N THR A 124 -28.29 -32.55 3.80
CA THR A 124 -26.83 -32.57 3.57
C THR A 124 -26.15 -31.22 3.84
N LYS A 125 -25.16 -31.21 4.74
CA LYS A 125 -24.30 -30.04 5.06
C LYS A 125 -23.31 -29.69 3.93
N VAL A 126 -23.37 -30.41 2.81
CA VAL A 126 -22.44 -30.36 1.68
C VAL A 126 -22.44 -29.00 0.95
N PRO A 127 -23.58 -28.34 0.69
CA PRO A 127 -23.59 -27.01 0.05
C PRO A 127 -22.95 -25.94 0.93
N ALA A 128 -23.17 -26.01 2.25
CA ALA A 128 -22.57 -25.09 3.22
C ALA A 128 -21.06 -25.30 3.37
N LEU A 129 -20.57 -26.55 3.27
CA LEU A 129 -19.14 -26.86 3.25
C LEU A 129 -18.46 -26.38 1.96
N LEU A 130 -19.11 -26.55 0.80
CA LEU A 130 -18.61 -26.08 -0.49
C LEU A 130 -18.60 -24.55 -0.56
N ALA A 131 -19.61 -23.90 0.03
CA ALA A 131 -19.69 -22.46 0.22
C ALA A 131 -18.53 -21.88 1.01
N ILE A 132 -18.27 -22.47 2.19
CA ILE A 132 -17.18 -22.08 3.07
C ILE A 132 -15.84 -22.35 2.38
N ALA A 133 -15.71 -23.48 1.65
CA ALA A 133 -14.52 -23.79 0.88
C ALA A 133 -14.24 -22.76 -0.23
N LEU A 134 -15.25 -22.40 -1.05
CA LEU A 134 -15.10 -21.42 -2.12
C LEU A 134 -14.85 -19.99 -1.59
N ALA A 135 -15.54 -19.59 -0.51
CA ALA A 135 -15.27 -18.33 0.16
C ALA A 135 -13.85 -18.29 0.75
N SER A 136 -13.39 -19.40 1.35
CA SER A 136 -12.03 -19.50 1.89
C SER A 136 -10.94 -19.57 0.80
N ILE A 137 -11.24 -20.05 -0.41
CA ILE A 137 -10.35 -19.96 -1.57
C ILE A 137 -10.23 -18.50 -2.04
N LEU A 138 -11.33 -17.75 -2.02
CA LEU A 138 -11.34 -16.33 -2.41
C LEU A 138 -10.65 -15.42 -1.38
N ILE A 139 -10.84 -15.69 -0.09
CA ILE A 139 -10.15 -15.01 1.02
C ILE A 139 -8.69 -15.48 1.14
N GLY A 140 -8.42 -16.73 0.73
CA GLY A 140 -7.11 -17.36 0.67
C GLY A 140 -6.23 -16.88 -0.47
N GLN A 141 -6.79 -16.11 -1.42
CA GLN A 141 -6.00 -15.22 -2.23
C GLN A 141 -5.47 -14.15 -1.26
N LYS A 142 -4.30 -14.42 -0.65
CA LYS A 142 -3.45 -13.37 -0.08
C LYS A 142 -3.50 -12.27 -1.12
N VAL A 143 -4.17 -11.16 -0.79
CA VAL A 143 -3.96 -9.90 -1.47
C VAL A 143 -2.54 -9.50 -1.07
N ALA A 144 -1.57 -10.22 -1.65
CA ALA A 144 -0.21 -9.80 -1.74
C ALA A 144 -0.33 -8.55 -2.61
N LEU A 145 -0.43 -7.39 -1.95
CA LEU A 145 -0.01 -6.12 -2.51
C LEU A 145 1.50 -6.23 -2.77
N SER A 146 1.92 -7.16 -3.63
CA SER A 146 3.17 -7.01 -4.34
C SER A 146 2.95 -5.78 -5.21
N SER A 147 3.79 -4.77 -5.00
CA SER A 147 3.93 -3.71 -5.99
C SER A 147 4.03 -4.39 -7.36
N SER A 148 3.30 -3.90 -8.35
CA SER A 148 3.16 -4.51 -9.67
C SER A 148 4.46 -4.52 -10.51
N GLY A 149 5.61 -4.40 -9.85
CA GLY A 149 6.95 -4.30 -10.40
C GLY A 149 7.95 -3.85 -9.33
N PRO A 150 9.25 -3.79 -9.69
CA PRO A 150 10.26 -3.08 -8.90
C PRO A 150 9.77 -1.65 -8.64
N ILE A 151 10.09 -1.09 -7.48
CA ILE A 151 9.80 0.31 -7.17
C ILE A 151 10.48 1.16 -8.26
N ASP A 152 9.69 1.82 -9.10
CA ASP A 152 10.23 2.70 -10.13
C ASP A 152 11.16 3.73 -9.48
N PRO A 153 12.38 3.92 -10.01
CA PRO A 153 13.27 4.95 -9.50
C PRO A 153 12.56 6.29 -9.62
N ALA A 154 12.54 7.06 -8.51
CA ALA A 154 11.87 8.35 -8.49
C ALA A 154 12.31 9.20 -9.69
N ALA A 155 11.36 9.64 -10.51
CA ALA A 155 11.63 10.37 -11.75
C ALA A 155 12.54 11.60 -11.48
N GLY A 156 13.62 11.72 -12.26
CA GLY A 156 14.61 12.80 -12.09
C GLY A 156 15.50 12.70 -10.84
N LEU A 157 15.43 11.63 -10.06
CA LEU A 157 16.36 11.39 -8.96
C LEU A 157 17.76 11.07 -9.49
N GLY A 158 17.86 10.28 -10.57
CA GLY A 158 19.12 9.94 -11.21
C GLY A 158 19.90 11.19 -11.68
N SER A 159 19.26 12.08 -12.44
CA SER A 159 19.90 13.31 -12.93
C SER A 159 20.30 14.28 -11.80
N TYR A 160 19.50 14.34 -10.73
CA TYR A 160 19.85 15.12 -9.54
C TYR A 160 21.05 14.54 -8.79
N VAL A 161 21.10 13.21 -8.64
CA VAL A 161 22.25 12.51 -8.05
C VAL A 161 23.49 12.70 -8.92
N GLU A 162 23.41 12.59 -10.23
CA GLU A 162 24.50 12.86 -11.19
C GLU A 162 25.07 14.29 -11.01
N THR A 163 24.19 15.28 -10.90
CA THR A 163 24.57 16.68 -10.68
C THR A 163 25.27 16.87 -9.33
N LEU A 164 24.81 16.17 -8.29
CA LEU A 164 25.42 16.24 -6.96
C LEU A 164 26.73 15.47 -6.86
N LEU A 165 26.90 14.38 -7.61
CA LEU A 165 28.16 13.64 -7.71
C LEU A 165 29.27 14.45 -8.39
N ARG A 166 28.89 15.42 -9.25
CA ARG A 166 29.85 16.41 -9.79
C ARG A 166 30.37 17.36 -8.72
N LYS A 167 29.65 17.57 -7.62
CA LYS A 167 30.11 18.40 -6.49
C LYS A 167 31.13 17.63 -5.64
N SER A 168 32.10 18.35 -5.06
CA SER A 168 33.12 17.77 -4.18
C SER A 168 32.56 17.31 -2.82
N SER A 169 31.47 17.93 -2.37
CA SER A 169 30.71 17.53 -1.20
C SER A 169 29.26 18.01 -1.30
N SER A 170 28.32 17.18 -0.87
CA SER A 170 26.90 17.51 -0.78
C SER A 170 26.47 17.65 0.67
N GLU A 171 25.81 18.76 1.00
CA GLU A 171 25.33 19.06 2.35
C GLU A 171 23.82 18.83 2.47
N PHE A 172 23.41 18.13 3.52
CA PHE A 172 22.02 17.88 3.86
C PHE A 172 21.69 18.38 5.27
N ILE A 173 20.56 19.05 5.41
CA ILE A 173 20.09 19.53 6.71
C ILE A 173 19.33 18.40 7.41
N VAL A 174 19.77 18.04 8.61
CA VAL A 174 19.21 16.94 9.41
C VAL A 174 19.01 17.33 10.87
N VAL A 175 18.17 16.58 11.57
CA VAL A 175 18.02 16.61 13.03
C VAL A 175 18.45 15.27 13.59
N ILE A 176 19.19 15.25 14.71
CA ILE A 176 19.55 14.02 15.39
C ILE A 176 18.35 13.59 16.24
N PHE A 177 17.76 12.46 15.93
CA PHE A 177 16.68 11.85 16.70
C PHE A 177 17.22 10.94 17.81
N GLN A 178 18.25 10.16 17.48
CA GLN A 178 18.88 9.20 18.39
C GLN A 178 20.39 9.22 18.21
N MET A 179 21.14 9.04 19.29
CA MET A 179 22.59 8.89 19.28
C MET A 179 22.97 7.75 20.23
N ASN A 180 23.72 6.77 19.75
CA ASN A 180 24.10 5.57 20.50
C ASN A 180 22.90 4.90 21.19
N ASP A 181 21.83 4.75 20.41
CA ASP A 181 20.56 4.17 20.84
C ASP A 181 19.81 4.92 21.95
N GLN A 182 20.26 6.11 22.35
CA GLN A 182 19.55 7.00 23.28
C GLN A 182 18.88 8.16 22.55
N TYR A 183 17.68 8.53 23.00
CA TYR A 183 16.94 9.67 22.46
C TYR A 183 17.72 10.96 22.67
N TYR A 184 17.93 11.69 21.58
CA TYR A 184 18.63 12.96 21.62
C TYR A 184 17.60 14.08 21.69
N SER A 185 17.33 14.58 22.91
CA SER A 185 16.27 15.57 23.19
C SER A 185 16.50 16.96 22.58
N LEU A 186 17.64 17.22 21.93
CA LEU A 186 17.91 18.51 21.29
C LEU A 186 17.46 18.47 19.83
N ASN A 187 16.36 19.17 19.53
CA ASN A 187 15.90 19.52 18.17
C ASN A 187 16.84 20.50 17.44
N SER A 188 18.14 20.29 17.59
CA SER A 188 19.16 21.09 16.98
C SER A 188 19.43 20.64 15.54
N VAL A 189 19.45 21.62 14.65
CA VAL A 189 19.71 21.42 13.23
C VAL A 189 21.20 21.18 13.01
N HIS A 190 21.51 20.15 12.23
CA HIS A 190 22.86 19.74 11.89
C HIS A 190 23.05 19.70 10.36
N ALA A 191 24.28 19.96 9.94
CA ALA A 191 24.76 19.80 8.57
C ALA A 191 25.40 18.42 8.40
N PHE A 192 24.77 17.58 7.59
CA PHE A 192 25.25 16.25 7.24
C PHE A 192 25.88 16.27 5.85
N ASN A 193 27.21 16.23 5.82
CA ASN A 193 28.02 16.42 4.64
C ASN A 193 28.52 15.07 4.11
N MET A 194 28.17 14.76 2.86
CA MET A 194 28.64 13.60 2.11
C MET A 194 29.73 14.07 1.14
N GLY A 195 31.00 13.84 1.49
CA GLY A 195 32.14 14.13 0.62
C GLY A 195 32.70 12.85 0.00
N LYS A 196 33.50 12.99 -1.07
CA LYS A 196 34.06 11.86 -1.83
C LYS A 196 34.77 10.79 -0.99
N MET A 197 35.46 11.21 0.07
CA MET A 197 36.26 10.30 0.92
C MET A 197 35.68 10.12 2.32
N ARG A 198 34.68 10.91 2.72
CA ARG A 198 34.26 10.99 4.12
C ARG A 198 32.86 11.57 4.30
N ILE A 199 32.23 11.14 5.38
CA ILE A 199 30.98 11.70 5.90
C ILE A 199 31.29 12.57 7.12
N LYS A 200 30.64 13.73 7.23
CA LYS A 200 30.74 14.61 8.40
C LYS A 200 29.36 15.02 8.90
N LEU A 201 29.21 15.08 10.21
CA LEU A 201 28.05 15.66 10.88
C LEU A 201 28.50 16.87 11.70
N CYS A 202 27.97 18.04 11.40
CA CYS A 202 28.36 19.31 12.02
C CYS A 202 27.14 20.04 12.60
N ARG A 203 27.34 20.83 13.66
CA ARG A 203 26.38 21.81 14.17
C ARG A 203 27.04 23.18 14.12
N GLY A 204 26.72 23.97 13.10
CA GLY A 204 27.49 25.18 12.80
C GLY A 204 28.98 24.85 12.63
N TRP A 205 29.83 25.48 13.43
CA TRP A 205 31.28 25.26 13.42
C TRP A 205 31.74 23.96 14.11
N ILE A 206 30.89 23.35 14.93
CA ILE A 206 31.26 22.19 15.75
C ILE A 206 31.08 20.91 14.93
N THR A 207 32.16 20.17 14.68
CA THR A 207 32.09 18.83 14.08
C THR A 207 31.74 17.81 15.15
N LYS A 208 30.57 17.17 15.04
CA LYS A 208 30.12 16.08 15.94
C LYS A 208 30.72 14.74 15.57
N SER A 209 30.81 14.46 14.27
CA SER A 209 31.44 13.25 13.76
C SER A 209 32.06 13.51 12.39
N ARG A 210 33.19 12.87 12.10
CA ARG A 210 33.91 12.96 10.83
C ARG A 210 34.59 11.62 10.60
N GLU A 211 34.06 10.87 9.66
CA GLU A 211 34.53 9.51 9.38
C GLU A 211 34.83 9.32 7.89
N ILE A 212 35.97 8.69 7.62
CA ILE A 212 36.33 8.19 6.29
C ILE A 212 35.48 6.95 6.01
N TYR A 213 35.15 6.69 4.75
CA TYR A 213 34.47 5.46 4.39
C TYR A 213 35.28 4.24 4.84
N HIS A 214 34.65 3.35 5.60
CA HIS A 214 35.29 2.18 6.18
C HIS A 214 34.32 0.98 6.11
N PRO A 215 34.79 -0.27 5.95
CA PRO A 215 33.92 -1.44 5.87
C PRO A 215 33.03 -1.69 7.10
N SER A 216 33.39 -1.12 8.25
CA SER A 216 32.58 -1.19 9.48
C SER A 216 31.52 -0.09 9.59
N MET A 217 31.43 0.82 8.61
CA MET A 217 30.42 1.86 8.56
C MET A 217 29.15 1.28 7.96
N HIS A 218 28.00 1.54 8.60
CA HIS A 218 26.70 1.15 8.08
C HIS A 218 25.83 2.37 7.83
N LEU A 219 25.09 2.33 6.73
CA LEU A 219 24.19 3.41 6.32
C LEU A 219 22.92 2.80 5.72
N CYS A 220 21.80 2.92 6.42
CA CYS A 220 20.53 2.35 6.00
C CYS A 220 19.33 3.23 6.37
N ARG A 221 18.17 2.84 5.85
CA ARG A 221 16.89 3.44 6.24
C ARG A 221 16.49 2.91 7.62
N VAL A 222 15.88 3.78 8.43
CA VAL A 222 15.23 3.34 9.67
C VAL A 222 13.95 2.59 9.33
N ARG A 223 13.77 1.38 9.89
CA ARG A 223 12.49 0.66 9.85
C ARG A 223 11.63 1.13 11.03
N GLY A 224 10.39 1.50 10.76
CA GLY A 224 9.43 1.93 11.77
C GLY A 224 8.10 2.29 11.12
N ASP A 225 7.02 2.16 11.86
CA ASP A 225 5.69 2.57 11.40
C ASP A 225 5.54 4.09 11.58
N GLY A 226 5.23 4.81 10.49
CA GLY A 226 4.97 6.25 10.52
C GLY A 226 5.84 7.14 9.62
N ASN A 227 5.34 8.37 9.37
CA ASN A 227 5.93 9.39 8.48
C ASN A 227 7.34 9.84 8.89
N ALA A 228 7.67 9.74 10.18
CA ALA A 228 9.01 10.06 10.68
C ALA A 228 10.06 9.03 10.24
N ALA A 229 9.71 7.74 10.21
CA ALA A 229 10.64 6.67 9.80
C ALA A 229 11.03 6.80 8.32
N ALA A 230 10.10 7.18 7.45
CA ALA A 230 10.36 7.37 6.01
C ALA A 230 11.40 8.48 5.71
N LYS A 231 11.47 9.48 6.58
CA LYS A 231 12.43 10.60 6.53
C LYS A 231 13.72 10.35 7.31
N SER A 232 13.81 9.23 8.02
CA SER A 232 14.92 8.92 8.91
C SER A 232 15.95 7.98 8.29
N LEU A 233 17.19 8.17 8.69
CA LEU A 233 18.36 7.43 8.24
C LEU A 233 19.16 6.98 9.45
N PHE A 234 19.52 5.71 9.48
CA PHE A 234 20.47 5.18 10.44
C PHE A 234 21.88 5.25 9.86
N TRP A 235 22.79 5.86 10.61
CA TRP A 235 24.20 5.95 10.28
C TRP A 235 25.05 5.45 11.45
N GLN A 236 25.69 4.30 11.27
CA GLN A 236 26.72 3.81 12.17
C GLN A 236 28.08 4.27 11.68
N ALA A 237 28.60 5.31 12.32
CA ALA A 237 29.86 5.93 11.96
C ALA A 237 31.06 5.04 12.37
N ARG A 238 30.98 4.42 13.56
CA ARG A 238 31.93 3.42 14.10
C ARG A 238 31.19 2.41 14.98
N LYS A 239 31.86 1.32 15.39
CA LYS A 239 31.28 0.26 16.23
C LYS A 239 30.55 0.75 17.50
N ARG A 240 30.95 1.91 18.07
CA ARG A 240 30.34 2.51 19.27
C ARG A 240 29.77 3.92 19.03
N LEU A 241 29.54 4.28 17.78
CA LEU A 241 29.03 5.60 17.41
C LEU A 241 27.98 5.47 16.31
N SER A 242 26.72 5.60 16.68
CA SER A 242 25.56 5.53 15.79
C SER A 242 24.66 6.77 15.92
N PHE A 243 23.99 7.11 14.84
CA PHE A 243 23.06 8.23 14.76
C PHE A 243 21.81 7.81 14.00
N VAL A 244 20.65 8.25 14.49
CA VAL A 244 19.42 8.31 13.70
C VAL A 244 19.19 9.76 13.31
N LEU A 245 19.24 10.02 12.01
CA LEU A 245 19.16 11.36 11.41
C LEU A 245 17.85 11.52 10.66
N THR A 246 17.07 12.54 11.02
CA THR A 246 15.80 12.87 10.37
C THR A 246 16.02 13.99 9.35
N PHE A 247 15.65 13.74 8.10
CA PHE A 247 15.76 14.70 7.00
C PHE A 247 14.48 15.54 6.85
N LYS A 248 14.60 16.71 6.22
CA LYS A 248 13.44 17.53 5.83
C LYS A 248 12.48 16.79 4.89
N SER A 249 13.02 15.96 3.99
CA SER A 249 12.23 15.21 3.01
C SER A 249 12.77 13.80 2.79
N GLU A 250 11.87 12.88 2.44
CA GLU A 250 12.23 11.51 2.05
C GLU A 250 13.14 11.48 0.82
N ARG A 251 12.94 12.43 -0.11
CA ARG A 251 13.78 12.60 -1.29
C ARG A 251 15.21 12.96 -0.89
N GLY A 252 15.42 13.90 0.03
CA GLY A 252 16.75 14.25 0.52
C GLY A 252 17.47 13.06 1.17
N ARG A 253 16.73 12.28 1.96
CA ARG A 253 17.21 11.05 2.60
C ARG A 253 17.59 9.96 1.57
N ASN A 254 16.80 9.77 0.51
CA ASN A 254 17.12 8.88 -0.61
C ASN A 254 18.42 9.30 -1.32
N VAL A 255 18.54 10.59 -1.67
CA VAL A 255 19.71 11.14 -2.37
C VAL A 255 20.97 10.95 -1.52
N ALA A 256 20.91 11.24 -0.22
CA ALA A 256 22.05 11.11 0.68
C ALA A 256 22.58 9.66 0.74
N ILE A 257 21.69 8.66 0.80
CA ILE A 257 22.08 7.23 0.76
C ILE A 257 22.77 6.90 -0.57
N MET A 258 22.18 7.32 -1.70
CA MET A 258 22.72 7.01 -3.02
C MET A 258 24.13 7.61 -3.21
N ILE A 259 24.31 8.89 -2.83
CA ILE A 259 25.61 9.56 -2.94
C ILE A 259 26.64 8.89 -2.03
N ALA A 260 26.28 8.61 -0.78
CA ALA A 260 27.20 7.99 0.16
C ALA A 260 27.64 6.59 -0.30
N ARG A 261 26.70 5.76 -0.81
CA ARG A 261 27.02 4.44 -1.36
C ARG A 261 27.92 4.53 -2.59
N LYS A 262 27.68 5.50 -3.48
CA LYS A 262 28.52 5.70 -4.67
C LYS A 262 29.93 6.17 -4.29
N HIS A 263 30.07 7.17 -3.42
CA HIS A 263 31.39 7.62 -2.97
C HIS A 263 32.14 6.55 -2.16
N ALA A 264 31.44 5.75 -1.36
CA ALA A 264 32.06 4.61 -0.69
C ALA A 264 32.54 3.57 -1.70
N LEU A 265 31.74 3.27 -2.74
CA LEU A 265 32.13 2.36 -3.81
C LEU A 265 33.37 2.88 -4.56
N ASP A 266 33.44 4.19 -4.85
CA ASP A 266 34.62 4.85 -5.43
C ASP A 266 35.87 4.69 -4.52
N CYS A 267 35.67 4.49 -3.21
CA CYS A 267 36.73 4.19 -2.23
C CYS A 267 36.96 2.68 -2.01
N ASN A 268 36.39 1.80 -2.83
CA ASN A 268 36.40 0.33 -2.65
C ASN A 268 35.75 -0.14 -1.33
N VAL A 269 34.77 0.61 -0.81
CA VAL A 269 34.02 0.29 0.41
C VAL A 269 32.55 0.07 0.08
N VAL A 270 31.99 -1.07 0.49
CA VAL A 270 30.56 -1.36 0.32
C VAL A 270 29.81 -0.97 1.59
N LEU A 271 29.02 0.10 1.52
CA LEU A 271 28.11 0.50 2.60
C LEU A 271 26.79 -0.29 2.52
N ALA A 272 26.79 -1.44 3.17
CA ALA A 272 25.61 -2.28 3.37
C ALA A 272 24.76 -1.81 4.56
N GLY A 273 23.44 -2.01 4.48
CA GLY A 273 22.59 -2.02 5.67
C GLY A 273 22.92 -3.21 6.56
N SER A 274 22.56 -3.16 7.85
CA SER A 274 22.87 -4.25 8.78
C SER A 274 22.26 -5.62 8.41
N GLU A 275 21.41 -5.67 7.38
CA GLU A 275 20.78 -6.89 6.85
C GLU A 275 21.20 -7.27 5.43
N ASP A 276 22.11 -6.53 4.75
CA ASP A 276 22.60 -6.94 3.42
C ASP A 276 23.67 -8.05 3.50
N ARG A 277 23.68 -8.81 4.59
CA ARG A 277 24.48 -10.03 4.79
C ARG A 277 23.59 -11.15 5.35
N VAL A 278 22.62 -11.60 4.56
CA VAL A 278 22.08 -12.96 4.59
C VAL A 278 21.83 -13.39 3.15
#